data_AF-A0A2I2DQH2-F1
#
_entry.id   AF-A0A2I2DQH2-F1
#
_cell.length_a   1.000
_cell.length_b   1.000
_cell.length_c   1.000
_cell.angle_alpha   90.00
_cell.angle_beta   90.00
_cell.angle_gamma   90.00
#
_symmetry.space_group_name_H-M   'P 1'
#
loop_
_entity.id
_entity.type
_entity.pdbx_description
1 polymer ?
#
loop_
_entity_poly.entity_id
_entity_poly.type
_entity_poly.pdbx_seq_one_letter_code
_entity_poly.pdbx_strand_id
1 'polypeptide(L)'
;MEVFPQLFHKENFKALCTGVTYNACNVVYNTNTPNNKTAQKTHAFKLLPEYVTIHPKANYKIKSIPQHNMGYAISLEHMASVEEYLQKHFNSKKRNIIKRFVNRLEHCFHITYKLYIGNISKEKYTTIMQALHQMIIQRFDERNEQHKNLNEWEYLLNNTYQQILEKKASLFVIYNNEQPIEISLNYHFDKILFSYISSYHTDYSKFGLGHVEIYKQLEWCIENGYVLFEMGVGGMDYKRRWSNLIYQYHQYIIYNPHAKLNTIEATLKHGFYSLKEYLKAKGFNEIIPLVLQKLKNNNKKETTALYTALDILKQPINREAVQNMEEINPTDTAHAALNRYRNDFLYTSLEHEQHTKVYHATNTNTYIISGKTMYQTILKNN
;
A
#
# COMPACT_ATOMS: atom_id res chain seq x y z
N MET A 1 2.03 4.29 -17.23
CA MET A 1 0.54 4.20 -17.27
C MET A 1 -0.03 5.40 -16.53
N GLU A 2 -1.26 5.84 -16.79
CA GLU A 2 -1.85 6.95 -16.02
C GLU A 2 -2.28 6.45 -14.64
N VAL A 3 -1.65 6.97 -13.58
CA VAL A 3 -2.09 6.70 -12.22
C VAL A 3 -3.24 7.64 -11.89
N PHE A 4 -4.39 7.09 -11.52
CA PHE A 4 -5.62 7.85 -11.25
C PHE A 4 -5.41 9.08 -10.34
N PRO A 5 -4.67 9.02 -9.21
CA PRO A 5 -4.44 10.17 -8.34
C PRO A 5 -3.71 11.33 -9.03
N GLN A 6 -2.88 11.04 -10.04
CA GLN A 6 -2.16 12.06 -10.79
C GLN A 6 -3.05 12.77 -11.82
N LEU A 7 -4.21 12.19 -12.18
CA LEU A 7 -5.11 12.75 -13.18
C LEU A 7 -5.50 14.19 -12.87
N PHE A 8 -5.87 14.45 -11.61
CA PHE A 8 -6.34 15.75 -11.16
C PHE A 8 -5.27 16.84 -11.19
N HIS A 9 -3.98 16.44 -11.22
CA HIS A 9 -2.86 17.37 -11.33
C HIS A 9 -2.50 17.72 -12.76
N LYS A 10 -3.04 17.00 -13.76
CA LYS A 10 -2.65 17.21 -15.15
C LYS A 10 -3.30 18.45 -15.76
N GLU A 11 -2.47 19.26 -16.42
CA GLU A 11 -2.92 20.45 -17.12
C GLU A 11 -3.93 20.15 -18.24
N ASN A 12 -3.82 19.00 -18.93
CA ASN A 12 -4.80 18.61 -19.95
C ASN A 12 -6.18 18.30 -19.35
N PHE A 13 -6.25 17.72 -18.15
CA PHE A 13 -7.51 17.46 -17.46
C PHE A 13 -8.12 18.77 -16.94
N LYS A 14 -7.31 19.60 -16.29
CA LYS A 14 -7.72 20.94 -15.81
C LYS A 14 -8.15 21.87 -16.94
N ALA A 15 -7.57 21.74 -18.13
CA ALA A 15 -7.95 22.55 -19.29
C ALA A 15 -9.40 22.28 -19.76
N LEU A 16 -9.95 21.09 -19.47
CA LEU A 16 -11.27 20.63 -19.93
C LEU A 16 -12.38 20.87 -18.89
N CYS A 17 -12.02 21.07 -17.62
CA CYS A 17 -12.96 21.11 -16.49
C CYS A 17 -12.84 22.45 -15.76
N THR A 18 -13.95 22.94 -15.20
CA THR A 18 -13.94 24.08 -14.27
C THR A 18 -13.56 23.66 -12.86
N GLY A 19 -13.75 22.38 -12.52
CA GLY A 19 -13.43 21.85 -11.20
C GLY A 19 -13.95 20.43 -11.00
N VAL A 20 -13.82 19.95 -9.77
CA VAL A 20 -14.39 18.68 -9.31
C VAL A 20 -15.02 18.87 -7.93
N THR A 21 -16.06 18.08 -7.65
CA THR A 21 -16.69 18.01 -6.33
C THR A 21 -16.63 16.58 -5.81
N TYR A 22 -16.31 16.45 -4.53
CA TYR A 22 -16.31 15.17 -3.82
C TYR A 22 -16.59 15.45 -2.35
N ASN A 23 -17.37 14.61 -1.66
CA ASN A 23 -17.61 14.72 -0.22
C ASN A 23 -17.90 16.17 0.27
N ALA A 24 -18.84 16.86 -0.41
CA ALA A 24 -19.17 18.28 -0.22
C ALA A 24 -18.02 19.31 -0.41
N CYS A 25 -16.81 18.86 -0.73
CA CYS A 25 -15.66 19.70 -1.08
C CYS A 25 -15.72 20.07 -2.57
N ASN A 26 -15.40 21.32 -2.89
CA ASN A 26 -15.34 21.81 -4.26
C ASN A 26 -13.93 22.33 -4.57
N VAL A 27 -13.30 21.75 -5.59
CA VAL A 27 -11.98 22.16 -6.08
C VAL A 27 -12.16 22.81 -7.43
N VAL A 28 -11.87 24.11 -7.51
CA VAL A 28 -11.95 24.91 -8.75
C VAL A 28 -10.59 24.94 -9.44
N TYR A 29 -10.58 24.76 -10.75
CA TYR A 29 -9.38 24.84 -11.58
C TYR A 29 -9.27 26.21 -12.24
N ASN A 30 -8.31 27.01 -11.76
CA ASN A 30 -7.95 28.28 -12.39
C ASN A 30 -6.97 28.02 -13.53
N THR A 31 -7.48 27.88 -14.76
CA THR A 31 -6.64 27.74 -15.96
C THR A 31 -6.73 29.00 -16.81
N ASN A 32 -5.69 29.85 -16.74
CA ASN A 32 -5.55 31.06 -17.56
C ASN A 32 -4.99 30.80 -18.97
N THR A 33 -4.72 29.54 -19.32
CA THR A 33 -4.01 29.21 -20.56
C THR A 33 -4.97 29.18 -21.77
N PRO A 34 -4.75 30.01 -22.80
CA PRO A 34 -5.49 29.91 -24.06
C PRO A 34 -5.16 28.57 -24.72
N ASN A 35 -6.20 27.79 -24.97
CA ASN A 35 -6.11 26.41 -25.42
C ASN A 35 -5.78 26.32 -26.93
N ASN A 36 -4.53 26.56 -27.31
CA ASN A 36 -4.10 26.50 -28.73
C ASN A 36 -3.28 25.24 -29.09
N LYS A 37 -3.06 24.29 -28.18
CA LYS A 37 -2.23 23.09 -28.44
C LYS A 37 -2.84 21.72 -28.12
N THR A 38 -4.15 21.60 -27.88
CA THR A 38 -4.82 20.29 -27.85
C THR A 38 -5.56 20.02 -29.17
N ALA A 39 -4.81 19.51 -30.16
CA ALA A 39 -5.36 19.09 -31.46
C ALA A 39 -6.25 17.82 -31.36
N GLN A 40 -6.35 17.17 -30.19
CA GLN A 40 -7.40 16.18 -29.91
C GLN A 40 -8.55 16.86 -29.18
N LYS A 41 -9.75 16.80 -29.76
CA LYS A 41 -10.96 17.42 -29.20
C LYS A 41 -11.81 16.47 -28.34
N THR A 42 -11.39 15.20 -28.25
CA THR A 42 -12.06 14.12 -27.50
C THR A 42 -11.03 13.39 -26.62
N HIS A 43 -11.18 13.52 -25.30
CA HIS A 43 -10.28 12.91 -24.31
C HIS A 43 -11.01 11.81 -23.54
N ALA A 44 -10.30 10.73 -23.20
CA ALA A 44 -10.83 9.63 -22.42
C ALA A 44 -10.00 9.42 -21.16
N PHE A 45 -10.65 9.46 -20.00
CA PHE A 45 -10.04 9.27 -18.69
C PHE A 45 -10.68 8.07 -18.00
N LYS A 46 -9.88 7.25 -17.31
CA LYS A 46 -10.31 5.97 -16.73
C LYS A 46 -10.08 5.96 -15.23
N LEU A 47 -10.75 5.06 -14.53
CA LEU A 47 -10.63 4.88 -13.08
C LEU A 47 -11.03 6.14 -12.30
N LEU A 48 -12.05 6.86 -12.76
CA LEU A 48 -12.62 7.96 -11.98
C LEU A 48 -13.65 7.43 -10.98
N PRO A 49 -13.48 7.65 -9.67
CA PRO A 49 -14.43 7.24 -8.65
C PRO A 49 -15.80 7.86 -8.87
N GLU A 50 -16.83 7.06 -8.69
CA GLU A 50 -18.22 7.52 -8.65
C GLU A 50 -18.47 8.62 -7.62
N TYR A 51 -17.71 8.67 -6.51
CA TYR A 51 -17.83 9.74 -5.52
C TYR A 51 -17.28 11.10 -5.99
N VAL A 52 -16.57 11.15 -7.13
CA VAL A 52 -16.07 12.39 -7.73
C VAL A 52 -16.98 12.84 -8.86
N THR A 53 -17.59 14.00 -8.70
CA THR A 53 -18.31 14.69 -9.78
C THR A 53 -17.37 15.64 -10.51
N ILE A 54 -17.31 15.54 -11.85
CA ILE A 54 -16.53 16.47 -12.68
C ILE A 54 -17.45 17.55 -13.24
N HIS A 55 -16.98 18.79 -13.20
CA HIS A 55 -17.64 19.93 -13.82
C HIS A 55 -16.91 20.30 -15.12
N PRO A 56 -17.41 19.89 -16.30
CA PRO A 56 -16.79 20.27 -17.57
C PRO A 56 -16.97 21.77 -17.84
N LYS A 57 -16.04 22.39 -18.58
CA LYS A 57 -16.25 23.75 -19.11
C LYS A 57 -17.43 23.74 -20.10
N ALA A 58 -18.11 24.88 -20.25
CA ALA A 58 -19.38 25.00 -21.00
C ALA A 58 -19.34 24.47 -22.45
N ASN A 59 -18.16 24.52 -23.09
CA ASN A 59 -17.94 24.03 -24.44
C ASN A 59 -17.62 22.53 -24.52
N TYR A 60 -17.69 21.79 -23.41
CA TYR A 60 -17.44 20.35 -23.34
C TYR A 60 -18.64 19.61 -22.76
N LYS A 61 -18.81 18.36 -23.21
CA LYS A 61 -19.78 17.40 -22.67
C LYS A 61 -19.06 16.14 -22.23
N ILE A 62 -19.69 15.39 -21.33
CA ILE A 62 -19.18 14.14 -20.77
C ILE A 62 -20.09 12.99 -21.18
N LYS A 63 -19.49 11.89 -21.63
CA LYS A 63 -20.13 10.56 -21.63
C LYS A 63 -19.44 9.70 -20.57
N SER A 64 -20.19 9.14 -19.64
CA SER A 64 -19.68 8.28 -18.56
C SER A 64 -20.02 6.82 -18.81
N ILE A 65 -19.10 5.93 -18.45
CA ILE A 65 -19.25 4.48 -18.64
C ILE A 65 -18.83 3.80 -17.34
N PRO A 66 -19.74 3.12 -16.62
CA PRO A 66 -19.39 2.35 -15.44
C PRO A 66 -18.37 1.27 -15.79
N GLN A 67 -17.38 1.10 -14.93
CA GLN A 67 -16.35 0.08 -15.08
C GLN A 67 -16.63 -1.08 -14.14
N HIS A 68 -16.29 -2.30 -14.57
CA HIS A 68 -16.50 -3.49 -13.74
C HIS A 68 -15.64 -3.49 -12.46
N ASN A 69 -14.55 -2.74 -12.46
CA ASN A 69 -13.65 -2.62 -11.33
C ASN A 69 -14.29 -1.82 -10.19
N MET A 70 -14.29 -2.39 -8.97
CA MET A 70 -14.69 -1.70 -7.74
C MET A 70 -13.50 -0.98 -7.10
N GLY A 71 -13.77 0.19 -6.55
CA GLY A 71 -12.88 0.96 -5.69
C GLY A 71 -13.27 0.86 -4.22
N TYR A 72 -12.30 1.13 -3.35
CA TYR A 72 -12.40 0.95 -1.91
C TYR A 72 -11.78 2.15 -1.21
N ALA A 73 -12.57 2.83 -0.37
CA ALA A 73 -12.11 3.98 0.38
C ALA A 73 -12.66 3.99 1.80
N ILE A 74 -11.96 4.73 2.65
CA ILE A 74 -12.32 5.01 4.03
C ILE A 74 -12.72 6.48 4.07
N SER A 75 -14.03 6.72 4.18
CA SER A 75 -14.57 8.04 4.51
C SER A 75 -14.29 8.33 5.98
N LEU A 76 -13.61 9.45 6.20
CA LEU A 76 -13.28 10.03 7.50
C LEU A 76 -14.22 11.19 7.85
N GLU A 77 -15.29 11.36 7.07
CA GLU A 77 -16.28 12.40 7.32
C GLU A 77 -16.86 12.27 8.74
N HIS A 78 -16.79 13.36 9.50
CA HIS A 78 -17.26 13.42 10.89
C HIS A 78 -16.61 12.39 11.83
N MET A 79 -15.34 12.03 11.60
CA MET A 79 -14.55 11.22 12.53
C MET A 79 -13.61 12.12 13.33
N ALA A 80 -13.71 12.07 14.65
CA ALA A 80 -12.81 12.80 15.55
C ALA A 80 -11.51 12.03 15.83
N SER A 81 -11.52 10.70 15.73
CA SER A 81 -10.32 9.87 15.91
C SER A 81 -10.41 8.51 15.21
N VAL A 82 -9.28 7.81 15.12
CA VAL A 82 -9.22 6.43 14.61
C VAL A 82 -9.99 5.48 15.51
N GLU A 83 -10.01 5.71 16.82
CA GLU A 83 -10.79 4.91 17.77
C GLU A 83 -12.28 5.03 17.49
N GLU A 84 -12.77 6.23 17.19
CA GLU A 84 -14.18 6.43 16.82
C GLU A 84 -14.50 5.67 15.52
N TYR A 85 -13.64 5.79 14.51
CA TYR A 85 -13.77 5.04 13.26
C TYR A 85 -13.84 3.53 13.51
N LEU A 86 -12.90 3.01 14.31
CA LEU A 86 -12.86 1.60 14.67
C LEU A 86 -14.13 1.17 15.40
N GLN A 87 -14.62 1.96 16.37
CA GLN A 87 -15.83 1.67 17.11
C GLN A 87 -17.07 1.57 16.21
N LYS A 88 -17.21 2.49 15.26
CA LYS A 88 -18.35 2.54 14.32
C LYS A 88 -18.32 1.39 13.30
N HIS A 89 -17.14 1.02 12.80
CA HIS A 89 -17.04 0.13 11.63
C HIS A 89 -16.51 -1.29 11.93
N PHE A 90 -16.00 -1.56 13.13
CA PHE A 90 -15.46 -2.87 13.50
C PHE A 90 -16.08 -3.41 14.78
N ASN A 91 -16.25 -4.73 14.85
CA ASN A 91 -16.62 -5.40 16.08
C ASN A 91 -15.47 -5.44 17.10
N SER A 92 -15.81 -5.63 18.39
CA SER A 92 -14.84 -5.57 19.51
C SER A 92 -13.62 -6.47 19.30
N LYS A 93 -13.82 -7.69 18.77
CA LYS A 93 -12.72 -8.63 18.50
C LYS A 93 -11.72 -8.07 17.50
N LYS A 94 -12.19 -7.54 16.36
CA LYS A 94 -11.34 -6.96 15.32
C LYS A 94 -10.63 -5.70 15.80
N ARG A 95 -11.34 -4.83 16.52
CA ARG A 95 -10.74 -3.62 17.12
C ARG A 95 -9.57 -3.98 18.03
N ASN A 96 -9.75 -4.97 18.90
CA ASN A 96 -8.71 -5.43 19.82
C ASN A 96 -7.51 -6.02 19.08
N ILE A 97 -7.73 -6.73 17.96
CA ILE A 97 -6.63 -7.26 17.13
C ILE A 97 -5.81 -6.12 16.51
N ILE A 98 -6.46 -5.12 15.91
CA ILE A 98 -5.79 -3.98 15.29
C ILE A 98 -4.97 -3.21 16.33
N LYS A 99 -5.59 -2.85 17.47
CA LYS A 99 -4.90 -2.17 18.57
C LYS A 99 -3.73 -2.97 19.11
N ARG A 100 -3.88 -4.30 19.22
CA ARG A 100 -2.79 -5.18 19.65
C ARG A 100 -1.61 -5.15 18.69
N PHE A 101 -1.82 -5.06 17.38
CA PHE A 101 -0.71 -4.94 16.42
C PHE A 101 0.10 -3.66 16.65
N VAL A 102 -0.57 -2.52 16.79
CA VAL A 102 0.07 -1.23 17.09
C VAL A 102 0.82 -1.30 18.43
N ASN A 103 0.11 -1.65 19.50
CA ASN A 103 0.68 -1.67 20.85
C ASN A 103 1.86 -2.64 20.98
N ARG A 104 1.79 -3.82 20.36
CA ARG A 104 2.90 -4.79 20.43
C ARG A 104 4.10 -4.33 19.64
N LEU A 105 3.88 -3.72 18.47
CA LEU A 105 4.98 -3.19 17.67
C LEU A 105 5.73 -2.10 18.44
N GLU A 106 5.00 -1.12 18.99
CA GLU A 106 5.56 -0.02 19.79
C GLU A 106 6.18 -0.51 21.12
N HIS A 107 5.68 -1.63 21.67
CA HIS A 107 6.24 -2.22 22.89
C HIS A 107 7.53 -3.01 22.66
N CYS A 108 7.66 -3.70 21.52
CA CYS A 108 8.77 -4.61 21.28
C CYS A 108 9.98 -3.93 20.61
N PHE A 109 9.77 -2.77 19.99
CA PHE A 109 10.74 -2.10 19.13
C PHE A 109 10.76 -0.58 19.37
N HIS A 110 11.84 0.07 18.98
CA HIS A 110 11.91 1.53 18.98
C HIS A 110 11.26 2.11 17.71
N ILE A 111 9.93 2.24 17.75
CA ILE A 111 9.14 2.63 16.57
C ILE A 111 9.05 4.14 16.41
N THR A 112 9.28 4.62 15.19
CA THR A 112 8.96 6.00 14.79
C THR A 112 8.12 6.01 13.51
N TYR A 113 7.07 6.81 13.49
CA TYR A 113 6.23 7.05 12.30
C TYR A 113 6.63 8.38 11.66
N LYS A 114 6.86 8.40 10.35
CA LYS A 114 7.14 9.64 9.60
C LYS A 114 6.37 9.71 8.31
N LEU A 115 5.73 10.85 8.06
CA LEU A 115 5.21 11.21 6.75
C LEU A 115 6.10 12.28 6.12
N TYR A 116 6.81 11.91 5.06
CA TYR A 116 7.61 12.85 4.27
C TYR A 116 6.73 13.50 3.20
N ILE A 117 6.34 14.75 3.43
CA ILE A 117 5.58 15.59 2.50
C ILE A 117 6.15 17.01 2.49
N GLY A 118 6.39 17.57 1.31
CA GLY A 118 6.95 18.91 1.13
C GLY A 118 8.44 19.06 1.45
N ASN A 119 9.02 18.17 2.27
CA ASN A 119 10.43 18.23 2.66
C ASN A 119 11.03 16.82 2.82
N ILE A 120 12.04 16.52 2.00
CA ILE A 120 12.87 15.32 2.10
C ILE A 120 14.17 15.55 1.31
N SER A 121 15.32 15.13 1.84
CA SER A 121 16.57 15.16 1.08
C SER A 121 16.54 14.13 -0.05
N LYS A 122 17.21 14.42 -1.17
CA LYS A 122 17.25 13.48 -2.31
C LYS A 122 17.88 12.14 -1.93
N GLU A 123 18.91 12.17 -1.08
CA GLU A 123 19.55 10.97 -0.54
C GLU A 123 18.54 10.12 0.25
N LYS A 124 17.86 10.71 1.24
CA LYS A 124 16.88 9.99 2.08
C LYS A 124 15.73 9.44 1.25
N TYR A 125 15.25 10.21 0.28
CA TYR A 125 14.24 9.76 -0.69
C TYR A 125 14.71 8.50 -1.43
N THR A 126 15.92 8.54 -1.99
CA THR A 126 16.49 7.41 -2.74
C THR A 126 16.63 6.18 -1.85
N THR A 127 17.13 6.33 -0.61
CA THR A 127 17.24 5.24 0.36
C THR A 127 15.89 4.60 0.69
N ILE A 128 14.87 5.42 0.97
CA ILE A 128 13.53 4.90 1.30
C ILE A 128 12.92 4.20 0.09
N MET A 129 12.99 4.79 -1.10
CA MET A 129 12.47 4.15 -2.31
C MET A 129 13.19 2.83 -2.59
N GLN A 130 14.52 2.77 -2.47
CA GLN A 130 15.27 1.52 -2.60
C GLN A 130 14.81 0.46 -1.59
N ALA A 131 14.61 0.84 -0.33
CA ALA A 131 14.08 -0.07 0.69
C ALA A 131 12.67 -0.58 0.33
N LEU A 132 11.78 0.30 -0.14
CA LEU A 132 10.45 -0.07 -0.62
C LEU A 132 10.53 -1.08 -1.78
N HIS A 133 11.42 -0.86 -2.74
CA HIS A 133 11.66 -1.77 -3.85
C HIS A 133 12.06 -3.17 -3.37
N GLN A 134 12.99 -3.25 -2.41
CA GLN A 134 13.46 -4.53 -1.87
C GLN A 134 12.34 -5.25 -1.11
N MET A 135 11.57 -4.54 -0.28
CA MET A 135 10.42 -5.12 0.42
C MET A 135 9.38 -5.65 -0.57
N ILE A 136 9.13 -4.92 -1.66
CA ILE A 136 8.24 -5.37 -2.74
C ILE A 136 8.75 -6.69 -3.31
N ILE A 137 10.00 -6.75 -3.79
CA ILE A 137 10.59 -7.95 -4.39
C ILE A 137 10.51 -9.15 -3.44
N GLN A 138 10.96 -8.99 -2.19
CA GLN A 138 10.97 -10.06 -1.19
C GLN A 138 9.57 -10.66 -0.96
N ARG A 139 8.52 -9.83 -0.95
CA ARG A 139 7.14 -10.30 -0.80
C ARG A 139 6.62 -11.07 -2.01
N PHE A 140 7.09 -10.76 -3.22
CA PHE A 140 6.71 -11.52 -4.41
C PHE A 140 7.34 -12.90 -4.43
N ASP A 141 8.62 -12.98 -4.03
CA ASP A 141 9.31 -14.25 -3.90
C ASP A 141 8.60 -15.17 -2.90
N GLU A 142 8.14 -14.64 -1.76
CA GLU A 142 7.32 -15.39 -0.79
C GLU A 142 5.97 -15.86 -1.34
N ARG A 143 5.37 -15.11 -2.27
CA ARG A 143 4.04 -15.40 -2.82
C ARG A 143 4.07 -16.19 -4.13
N ASN A 144 5.25 -16.41 -4.72
CA ASN A 144 5.44 -17.01 -6.05
C ASN A 144 4.57 -16.31 -7.13
N GLU A 145 4.42 -14.98 -7.02
CA GLU A 145 3.62 -14.14 -7.91
C GLU A 145 4.54 -13.23 -8.74
N GLN A 146 4.23 -12.99 -10.02
CA GLN A 146 4.95 -11.98 -10.82
C GLN A 146 4.28 -10.60 -10.67
N HIS A 147 5.07 -9.58 -10.32
CA HIS A 147 4.53 -8.25 -10.11
C HIS A 147 4.24 -7.53 -11.43
N LYS A 148 2.98 -7.09 -11.61
CA LYS A 148 2.57 -6.22 -12.73
C LYS A 148 3.14 -4.78 -12.67
N ASN A 149 3.68 -4.32 -11.54
CA ASN A 149 4.03 -2.90 -11.33
C ASN A 149 5.54 -2.60 -11.28
N LEU A 150 6.43 -3.60 -11.26
CA LEU A 150 7.89 -3.34 -11.31
C LEU A 150 8.32 -2.63 -12.61
N ASN A 151 7.56 -2.84 -13.69
CA ASN A 151 7.79 -2.19 -14.99
C ASN A 151 7.72 -0.65 -14.91
N GLU A 152 7.13 -0.09 -13.85
CA GLU A 152 6.98 1.37 -13.67
C GLU A 152 7.91 1.93 -12.59
N TRP A 153 8.75 1.10 -11.97
CA TRP A 153 9.55 1.50 -10.81
C TRP A 153 10.50 2.67 -11.10
N GLU A 154 11.19 2.64 -12.23
CA GLU A 154 12.09 3.72 -12.65
C GLU A 154 11.32 5.04 -12.86
N TYR A 155 10.12 4.98 -13.45
CA TYR A 155 9.25 6.14 -13.58
C TYR A 155 8.87 6.71 -12.21
N LEU A 156 8.51 5.85 -11.24
CA LEU A 156 8.15 6.29 -9.90
C LEU A 156 9.34 6.92 -9.18
N LEU A 157 10.53 6.32 -9.26
CA LEU A 157 11.76 6.83 -8.65
C LEU A 157 12.16 8.21 -9.22
N ASN A 158 11.98 8.41 -10.52
CA ASN A 158 12.38 9.64 -11.19
C ASN A 158 11.39 10.80 -10.94
N ASN A 159 10.08 10.51 -10.88
CA ASN A 159 9.06 11.55 -10.83
C ASN A 159 8.53 11.87 -9.42
N THR A 160 8.54 10.90 -8.50
CA THR A 160 7.87 11.08 -7.20
C THR A 160 8.59 12.09 -6.30
N TYR A 161 9.92 12.20 -6.40
CA TYR A 161 10.68 13.17 -5.59
C TYR A 161 10.14 14.60 -5.73
N GLN A 162 9.97 15.08 -6.97
CA GLN A 162 9.43 16.41 -7.23
C GLN A 162 7.98 16.54 -6.74
N GLN A 163 7.17 15.48 -6.92
CA GLN A 163 5.79 15.48 -6.42
C GLN A 163 5.72 15.56 -4.89
N ILE A 164 6.70 15.00 -4.16
CA ILE A 164 6.79 15.15 -2.71
C ILE A 164 7.08 16.60 -2.34
N LEU A 165 8.05 17.24 -2.99
CA LEU A 165 8.40 18.66 -2.75
C LEU A 165 7.20 19.58 -3.05
N GLU A 166 6.42 19.26 -4.08
CA GLU A 166 5.19 19.97 -4.45
C GLU A 166 3.97 19.60 -3.60
N LYS A 167 4.14 18.75 -2.57
CA LYS A 167 3.06 18.23 -1.70
C LYS A 167 1.95 17.47 -2.43
N LYS A 168 2.24 16.93 -3.62
CA LYS A 168 1.34 16.08 -4.42
C LYS A 168 1.53 14.59 -4.14
N ALA A 169 2.65 14.21 -3.54
CA ALA A 169 2.97 12.85 -3.11
C ALA A 169 3.57 12.87 -1.70
N SER A 170 3.59 11.71 -1.04
CA SER A 170 4.30 11.52 0.22
C SER A 170 4.82 10.09 0.36
N LEU A 171 5.77 9.94 1.27
CA LEU A 171 6.21 8.63 1.77
C LEU A 171 5.84 8.55 3.25
N PHE A 172 4.93 7.64 3.58
CA PHE A 172 4.72 7.21 4.96
C PHE A 172 5.70 6.08 5.27
N VAL A 173 6.41 6.18 6.39
CA VAL A 173 7.42 5.20 6.79
C VAL A 173 7.29 4.87 8.26
N ILE A 174 7.23 3.57 8.56
CA ILE A 174 7.43 3.04 9.90
C ILE A 174 8.90 2.65 10.01
N TYR A 175 9.58 3.23 10.98
CA TYR A 175 10.96 2.89 11.32
C TYR A 175 11.01 2.02 12.57
N ASN A 176 11.90 1.03 12.57
CA ASN A 176 12.48 0.51 13.79
C ASN A 176 13.89 1.10 13.92
N ASN A 177 14.12 1.94 14.94
CA ASN A 177 15.29 2.80 15.03
C ASN A 177 15.42 3.68 13.76
N GLU A 178 16.46 3.49 12.96
CA GLU A 178 16.66 4.21 11.69
C GLU A 178 16.29 3.37 10.46
N GLN A 179 15.93 2.09 10.65
CA GLN A 179 15.66 1.15 9.56
C GLN A 179 14.17 1.20 9.17
N PRO A 180 13.83 1.49 7.90
CA PRO A 180 12.46 1.36 7.42
C PRO A 180 12.00 -0.10 7.51
N ILE A 181 10.84 -0.34 8.12
CA ILE A 181 10.22 -1.67 8.22
C ILE A 181 8.89 -1.77 7.48
N GLU A 182 8.25 -0.64 7.20
CA GLU A 182 7.10 -0.50 6.31
C GLU A 182 7.18 0.86 5.61
N ILE A 183 6.83 0.88 4.34
CA ILE A 183 6.84 2.09 3.52
C ILE A 183 5.61 2.10 2.63
N SER A 184 4.91 3.23 2.62
CA SER A 184 3.77 3.53 1.76
C SER A 184 4.03 4.77 0.93
N LEU A 185 4.00 4.62 -0.40
CA LEU A 185 3.95 5.70 -1.36
C LEU A 185 2.50 6.14 -1.56
N ASN A 186 2.23 7.40 -1.25
CA ASN A 186 0.90 8.00 -1.35
C ASN A 186 0.89 9.18 -2.33
N TYR A 187 -0.29 9.45 -2.90
CA TYR A 187 -0.58 10.68 -3.64
C TYR A 187 -1.66 11.50 -2.92
N HIS A 188 -1.67 12.80 -3.18
CA HIS A 188 -2.57 13.75 -2.54
C HIS A 188 -3.37 14.49 -3.60
N PHE A 189 -4.67 14.65 -3.36
CA PHE A 189 -5.50 15.61 -4.09
C PHE A 189 -6.44 16.29 -3.10
N ASP A 190 -6.21 17.57 -2.85
CA ASP A 190 -6.96 18.34 -1.85
C ASP A 190 -7.02 17.57 -0.50
N LYS A 191 -8.20 17.16 -0.03
CA LYS A 191 -8.40 16.43 1.24
C LYS A 191 -8.53 14.90 1.06
N ILE A 192 -7.99 14.36 -0.04
CA ILE A 192 -7.93 12.93 -0.33
C ILE A 192 -6.49 12.43 -0.30
N LEU A 193 -6.24 11.37 0.48
CA LEU A 193 -4.99 10.62 0.46
C LEU A 193 -5.21 9.33 -0.34
N PHE A 194 -4.41 9.09 -1.38
CA PHE A 194 -4.46 7.85 -2.17
C PHE A 194 -3.29 6.95 -1.80
N SER A 195 -3.57 5.80 -1.21
CA SER A 195 -2.60 4.74 -1.00
C SER A 195 -2.29 4.04 -2.32
N TYR A 196 -1.08 4.23 -2.83
CA TYR A 196 -0.72 3.76 -4.16
C TYR A 196 0.08 2.46 -4.13
N ILE A 197 1.23 2.47 -3.45
CA ILE A 197 2.09 1.28 -3.30
C ILE A 197 2.58 1.24 -1.87
N SER A 198 2.36 0.11 -1.20
CA SER A 198 2.91 -0.15 0.13
C SER A 198 3.56 -1.52 0.16
N SER A 199 4.61 -1.62 0.97
CA SER A 199 5.25 -2.88 1.31
C SER A 199 5.91 -2.82 2.68
N TYR A 200 6.24 -3.98 3.21
CA TYR A 200 6.86 -4.11 4.52
C TYR A 200 7.89 -5.25 4.56
N HIS A 201 8.80 -5.16 5.52
CA HIS A 201 9.83 -6.16 5.77
C HIS A 201 9.21 -7.44 6.35
N THR A 202 9.38 -8.58 5.66
CA THR A 202 8.58 -9.79 5.94
C THR A 202 8.87 -10.44 7.29
N ASP A 203 10.06 -10.22 7.84
CA ASP A 203 10.43 -10.58 9.22
C ASP A 203 9.51 -9.98 10.29
N TYR A 204 8.77 -8.91 10.00
CA TYR A 204 7.81 -8.29 10.92
C TYR A 204 6.36 -8.74 10.67
N SER A 205 6.15 -9.74 9.83
CA SER A 205 4.81 -10.18 9.38
C SER A 205 3.83 -10.48 10.52
N LYS A 206 4.30 -11.04 11.65
CA LYS A 206 3.45 -11.35 12.82
C LYS A 206 2.92 -10.11 13.55
N PHE A 207 3.57 -8.96 13.38
CA PHE A 207 3.11 -7.67 13.91
C PHE A 207 2.03 -7.01 13.05
N GLY A 208 1.67 -7.58 11.89
CA GLY A 208 0.55 -7.09 11.09
C GLY A 208 0.78 -5.68 10.55
N LEU A 209 1.98 -5.37 10.05
CA LEU A 209 2.39 -4.02 9.64
C LEU A 209 1.42 -3.33 8.68
N GLY A 210 0.77 -4.04 7.75
CA GLY A 210 -0.25 -3.43 6.89
C GLY A 210 -1.50 -2.92 7.64
N HIS A 211 -1.84 -3.48 8.79
CA HIS A 211 -2.89 -2.92 9.66
C HIS A 211 -2.39 -1.70 10.46
N VAL A 212 -1.12 -1.72 10.88
CA VAL A 212 -0.49 -0.60 11.59
C VAL A 212 -0.35 0.61 10.67
N GLU A 213 0.08 0.38 9.42
CA GLU A 213 0.14 1.38 8.35
C GLU A 213 -1.20 2.09 8.20
N ILE A 214 -2.27 1.34 7.93
CA ILE A 214 -3.60 1.93 7.72
C ILE A 214 -4.03 2.70 8.98
N TYR A 215 -3.87 2.12 10.18
CA TYR A 215 -4.22 2.79 11.43
C TYR A 215 -3.55 4.16 11.55
N LYS A 216 -2.23 4.21 11.38
CA LYS A 216 -1.42 5.42 11.59
C LYS A 216 -1.58 6.44 10.47
N GLN A 217 -1.85 6.00 9.24
CA GLN A 217 -2.21 6.94 8.18
C GLN A 217 -3.63 7.52 8.37
N LEU A 218 -4.58 6.77 8.90
CA LEU A 218 -5.89 7.34 9.27
C LEU A 218 -5.75 8.35 10.41
N GLU A 219 -4.90 8.07 11.41
CA GLU A 219 -4.57 9.00 12.50
C GLU A 219 -4.05 10.32 11.92
N TRP A 220 -3.03 10.24 11.07
CA TRP A 220 -2.49 11.42 10.38
C TRP A 220 -3.53 12.14 9.51
N CYS A 221 -4.34 11.42 8.75
CA CYS A 221 -5.38 12.00 7.90
C CYS A 221 -6.39 12.81 8.72
N ILE A 222 -6.89 12.25 9.82
CA ILE A 222 -7.87 12.93 10.69
C ILE A 222 -7.25 14.20 11.29
N GLU A 223 -6.03 14.10 11.83
CA GLU A 223 -5.30 15.24 12.42
C GLU A 223 -5.02 16.37 11.41
N ASN A 224 -4.90 16.03 10.13
CA ASN A 224 -4.59 16.98 9.05
C ASN A 224 -5.82 17.37 8.20
N GLY A 225 -7.03 17.01 8.65
CA GLY A 225 -8.28 17.42 8.01
C GLY A 225 -8.56 16.77 6.65
N TYR A 226 -7.97 15.60 6.38
CA TYR A 226 -8.31 14.76 5.24
C TYR A 226 -9.66 14.09 5.49
N VAL A 227 -10.48 14.02 4.45
CA VAL A 227 -11.85 13.46 4.54
C VAL A 227 -11.95 12.07 3.92
N LEU A 228 -10.96 11.65 3.15
CA LEU A 228 -10.98 10.38 2.44
C LEU A 228 -9.59 9.76 2.37
N PHE A 229 -9.50 8.49 2.74
CA PHE A 229 -8.35 7.62 2.50
C PHE A 229 -8.71 6.58 1.45
N GLU A 230 -8.15 6.71 0.26
CA GLU A 230 -8.45 5.90 -0.91
C GLU A 230 -7.47 4.71 -0.99
N MET A 231 -8.00 3.49 -1.07
CA MET A 231 -7.22 2.25 -1.05
C MET A 231 -7.07 1.60 -2.44
N GLY A 232 -7.71 2.14 -3.47
CA GLY A 232 -7.56 1.80 -4.86
C GLY A 232 -8.42 0.63 -5.32
N VAL A 233 -8.15 0.20 -6.55
CA VAL A 233 -8.90 -0.85 -7.23
C VAL A 233 -8.71 -2.21 -6.55
N GLY A 234 -9.77 -3.02 -6.57
CA GLY A 234 -9.73 -4.45 -6.28
C GLY A 234 -10.14 -4.81 -4.86
N GLY A 235 -10.93 -5.87 -4.73
CA GLY A 235 -11.58 -6.25 -3.47
C GLY A 235 -10.79 -7.25 -2.63
N MET A 236 -9.52 -6.98 -2.35
CA MET A 236 -8.76 -7.78 -1.38
C MET A 236 -9.45 -7.71 0.00
N ASP A 237 -9.40 -8.79 0.76
CA ASP A 237 -10.14 -8.93 2.03
C ASP A 237 -9.85 -7.83 3.04
N TYR A 238 -8.63 -7.29 3.09
CA TYR A 238 -8.31 -6.20 4.00
C TYR A 238 -8.96 -4.87 3.55
N LYS A 239 -8.98 -4.55 2.25
CA LYS A 239 -9.65 -3.35 1.72
C LYS A 239 -11.14 -3.38 2.01
N ARG A 240 -11.78 -4.53 1.75
CA ARG A 240 -13.20 -4.76 2.08
C ARG A 240 -13.51 -4.57 3.58
N ARG A 241 -12.60 -5.00 4.45
CA ARG A 241 -12.77 -4.90 5.91
C ARG A 241 -12.55 -3.49 6.43
N TRP A 242 -11.62 -2.75 5.83
CA TRP A 242 -11.29 -1.40 6.26
C TRP A 242 -12.20 -0.35 5.68
N SER A 243 -12.71 -0.52 4.46
CA SER A 243 -13.48 0.50 3.76
C SER A 243 -14.93 0.56 4.22
N ASN A 244 -15.41 1.77 4.50
CA ASN A 244 -16.83 2.08 4.68
C ASN A 244 -17.47 2.71 3.42
N LEU A 245 -16.66 3.00 2.38
CA LEU A 245 -17.10 3.47 1.07
C LEU A 245 -16.61 2.51 -0.02
N ILE A 246 -17.54 1.81 -0.67
CA ILE A 246 -17.27 0.93 -1.80
C ILE A 246 -18.02 1.50 -3.00
N TYR A 247 -17.34 1.71 -4.12
CA TYR A 247 -17.87 2.50 -5.23
C TYR A 247 -17.42 1.94 -6.58
N GLN A 248 -18.14 2.28 -7.65
CA GLN A 248 -17.72 1.91 -9.01
C GLN A 248 -16.78 2.96 -9.59
N TYR A 249 -15.78 2.51 -10.35
CA TYR A 249 -15.05 3.42 -11.21
C TYR A 249 -15.84 3.71 -12.48
N HIS A 250 -15.56 4.85 -13.07
CA HIS A 250 -16.08 5.25 -14.34
C HIS A 250 -14.97 5.63 -15.31
N GLN A 251 -15.26 5.37 -16.58
CA GLN A 251 -14.52 5.94 -17.69
C GLN A 251 -15.31 7.14 -18.24
N TYR A 252 -14.65 8.29 -18.33
CA TYR A 252 -15.22 9.54 -18.77
C TYR A 252 -14.65 9.92 -20.14
N ILE A 253 -15.51 10.25 -21.09
CA ILE A 253 -15.15 10.78 -22.40
C ILE A 253 -15.58 12.25 -22.44
N ILE A 254 -14.60 13.16 -22.42
CA ILE A 254 -14.83 14.60 -22.47
C ILE A 254 -14.59 15.08 -23.90
N TYR A 255 -15.58 15.73 -24.50
CA TYR A 255 -15.53 16.15 -25.91
C TYR A 255 -16.22 17.49 -26.16
N ASN A 256 -15.75 18.23 -27.15
CA ASN A 256 -16.39 19.47 -27.57
C ASN A 256 -17.50 19.16 -28.60
N PRO A 257 -18.79 19.41 -28.30
CA PRO A 257 -19.91 19.02 -29.17
C PRO A 257 -20.11 19.96 -30.37
N HIS A 258 -19.44 21.11 -30.43
CA HIS A 258 -19.60 22.09 -31.52
C HIS A 258 -19.06 21.59 -32.86
N ALA A 259 -18.16 20.60 -32.85
CA ALA A 259 -17.70 19.90 -34.05
C ALA A 259 -18.32 18.50 -34.12
N LYS A 260 -19.11 18.23 -35.16
CA LYS A 260 -19.84 16.96 -35.36
C LYS A 260 -18.93 15.73 -35.33
N LEU A 261 -17.72 15.84 -35.89
CA LEU A 261 -16.72 14.77 -35.87
C LEU A 261 -16.37 14.33 -34.43
N ASN A 262 -16.28 15.26 -33.48
CA ASN A 262 -15.99 14.92 -32.08
C ASN A 262 -17.14 14.17 -31.43
N THR A 263 -18.39 14.53 -31.77
CA THR A 263 -19.58 13.84 -31.25
C THR A 263 -19.63 12.39 -31.77
N ILE A 264 -19.28 12.19 -33.04
CA ILE A 264 -19.17 10.85 -33.64
C ILE A 264 -18.04 10.07 -32.96
N GLU A 265 -16.85 10.65 -32.86
CA GLU A 265 -15.69 10.04 -32.20
C GLU A 265 -15.99 9.65 -30.75
N ALA A 266 -16.61 10.55 -29.98
CA ALA A 266 -17.00 10.30 -28.60
C ALA A 266 -18.04 9.18 -28.49
N THR A 267 -18.96 9.07 -29.45
CA THR A 267 -19.98 8.01 -29.49
C THR A 267 -19.37 6.66 -29.86
N LEU A 268 -18.45 6.62 -30.83
CA LEU A 268 -17.71 5.41 -31.18
C LEU A 268 -16.84 4.93 -30.01
N LYS A 269 -16.09 5.84 -29.37
CA LYS A 269 -15.33 5.54 -28.15
C LYS A 269 -16.25 5.02 -27.05
N HIS A 270 -17.41 5.63 -26.86
CA HIS A 270 -18.39 5.18 -25.87
C HIS A 270 -18.82 3.75 -26.14
N GLY A 271 -19.28 3.43 -27.36
CA GLY A 271 -19.65 2.07 -27.73
C GLY A 271 -18.52 1.06 -27.54
N PHE A 272 -17.30 1.40 -27.96
CA PHE A 272 -16.11 0.56 -27.79
C PHE A 272 -15.81 0.27 -26.31
N TYR A 273 -15.79 1.29 -25.45
CA TYR A 273 -15.49 1.11 -24.03
C TYR A 273 -16.64 0.43 -23.27
N SER A 274 -17.91 0.71 -23.60
CA SER A 274 -19.06 -0.01 -23.06
C SER A 274 -19.01 -1.49 -23.40
N LEU A 275 -18.72 -1.84 -24.66
CA LEU A 275 -18.53 -3.23 -25.07
C LEU A 275 -17.36 -3.87 -24.32
N LYS A 276 -16.25 -3.15 -24.16
CA LYS A 276 -15.10 -3.64 -23.39
C LYS A 276 -15.50 -3.99 -21.96
N GLU A 277 -16.13 -3.07 -21.21
CA GLU A 277 -16.55 -3.31 -19.82
C GLU A 277 -17.62 -4.42 -19.73
N TYR A 278 -18.52 -4.53 -20.71
CA TYR A 278 -19.47 -5.65 -20.81
C TYR A 278 -18.75 -7.01 -20.94
N LEU A 279 -17.76 -7.11 -21.84
CA LEU A 279 -16.96 -8.33 -22.00
C LEU A 279 -16.17 -8.65 -20.73
N LYS A 280 -15.66 -7.63 -20.03
CA LYS A 280 -15.00 -7.83 -18.73
C LYS A 280 -15.95 -8.44 -17.71
N ALA A 281 -17.17 -7.91 -17.60
CA ALA A 281 -18.19 -8.40 -16.67
C ALA A 281 -18.63 -9.84 -17.00
N LYS A 282 -18.45 -10.30 -18.25
CA LYS A 282 -18.66 -11.69 -18.66
C LYS A 282 -17.45 -12.60 -18.44
N GLY A 283 -16.39 -12.12 -17.79
CA GLY A 283 -15.22 -12.93 -17.44
C GLY A 283 -14.26 -13.21 -18.60
N PHE A 284 -14.41 -12.54 -19.76
CA PHE A 284 -13.50 -12.77 -20.91
C PHE A 284 -12.03 -12.52 -20.58
N ASN A 285 -11.77 -11.61 -19.63
CA ASN A 285 -10.41 -11.28 -19.19
C ASN A 285 -9.74 -12.42 -18.40
N GLU A 286 -10.53 -13.34 -17.85
CA GLU A 286 -10.07 -14.44 -17.01
C GLU A 286 -9.74 -15.69 -17.84
N ILE A 287 -10.30 -15.80 -19.05
CA ILE A 287 -10.09 -16.92 -19.97
C ILE A 287 -8.61 -17.06 -20.33
N ILE A 288 -7.94 -15.96 -20.68
CA ILE A 288 -6.53 -15.99 -21.13
C ILE A 288 -5.58 -16.44 -20.00
N PRO A 289 -5.63 -15.87 -18.78
CA PRO A 289 -4.87 -16.37 -17.65
C PRO A 289 -5.12 -17.84 -17.34
N LEU A 290 -6.37 -18.31 -17.39
CA LEU A 290 -6.72 -19.71 -17.13
C LEU A 290 -6.11 -20.67 -18.15
N VAL A 291 -6.09 -20.29 -19.44
CA VAL A 291 -5.44 -21.05 -20.50
C VAL A 291 -3.92 -21.08 -20.31
N LEU A 292 -3.31 -19.92 -20.07
CA LEU A 292 -1.87 -19.82 -19.83
C LEU A 292 -1.42 -20.56 -18.56
N GLN A 293 -2.25 -20.58 -17.52
CA GLN A 293 -1.98 -21.32 -16.28
C GLN A 293 -2.05 -22.84 -16.50
N LYS A 294 -2.97 -23.33 -17.34
CA LYS A 294 -3.03 -24.75 -17.73
C LYS A 294 -1.83 -25.18 -18.60
N LEU A 295 -1.24 -24.24 -19.34
CA LEU A 295 -0.05 -24.48 -20.17
C LEU A 295 1.27 -24.38 -19.38
N LYS A 296 1.28 -23.69 -18.24
CA LYS A 296 2.41 -23.71 -17.32
C LYS A 296 2.35 -24.98 -16.48
N ASN A 297 3.30 -25.90 -16.71
CA ASN A 297 3.54 -27.01 -15.79
C ASN A 297 3.82 -26.46 -14.39
N ASN A 298 2.87 -26.68 -13.48
CA ASN A 298 2.98 -26.30 -12.07
C ASN A 298 3.92 -27.26 -11.35
N ASN A 299 5.23 -27.13 -11.59
CA ASN A 299 6.20 -27.58 -10.60
C ASN A 299 6.17 -26.57 -9.46
N LYS A 300 5.23 -26.72 -8.52
CA LYS A 300 5.33 -26.06 -7.22
C LYS A 300 6.65 -26.53 -6.62
N LYS A 301 7.61 -25.63 -6.46
CA LYS A 301 8.78 -25.89 -5.63
C LYS A 301 8.25 -26.12 -4.21
N GLU A 302 8.39 -27.35 -3.71
CA GLU A 302 8.31 -27.60 -2.28
C GLU A 302 9.52 -26.91 -1.65
N THR A 303 9.31 -25.74 -1.06
CA THR A 303 10.29 -25.14 -0.16
C THR A 303 10.17 -25.83 1.18
N THR A 304 11.10 -26.74 1.47
CA THR A 304 11.33 -27.25 2.83
C THR A 304 11.75 -26.08 3.72
N ALA A 305 11.15 -25.97 4.91
CA ALA A 305 11.50 -24.92 5.85
C ALA A 305 12.96 -25.12 6.31
N LEU A 306 13.78 -24.07 6.27
CA LEU A 306 15.20 -24.13 6.65
C LEU A 306 15.38 -24.25 8.17
N TYR A 307 14.40 -23.82 8.97
CA TYR A 307 14.45 -23.87 10.42
C TYR A 307 13.12 -24.34 11.03
N THR A 308 13.24 -24.95 12.20
CA THR A 308 12.14 -25.39 13.06
C THR A 308 12.23 -24.67 14.40
N ALA A 309 11.17 -23.97 14.79
CA ALA A 309 11.09 -23.30 16.09
C ALA A 309 10.41 -24.21 17.11
N LEU A 310 11.04 -24.43 18.27
CA LEU A 310 10.44 -25.13 19.39
C LEU A 310 9.54 -24.19 20.20
N ASP A 311 8.81 -24.74 21.17
CA ASP A 311 7.94 -23.95 22.05
C ASP A 311 8.73 -22.93 22.87
N ILE A 312 8.08 -21.78 23.13
CA ILE A 312 8.63 -20.73 23.99
C ILE A 312 8.49 -21.18 25.44
N LEU A 313 9.61 -21.19 26.16
CA LEU A 313 9.64 -21.55 27.58
C LEU A 313 9.56 -20.30 28.45
N LYS A 314 8.62 -20.29 29.40
CA LYS A 314 8.32 -19.16 30.29
C LYS A 314 9.24 -19.10 31.51
N GLN A 315 10.53 -19.04 31.24
CA GLN A 315 11.57 -18.87 32.25
C GLN A 315 12.80 -18.22 31.60
N PRO A 316 13.64 -17.51 32.37
CA PRO A 316 14.92 -17.02 31.85
C PRO A 316 15.81 -18.20 31.43
N ILE A 317 16.67 -17.98 30.44
CA ILE A 317 17.66 -18.99 30.04
C ILE A 317 18.67 -19.21 31.18
N ASN A 318 19.05 -20.47 31.43
CA ASN A 318 20.17 -20.76 32.32
C ASN A 318 21.47 -20.26 31.67
N ARG A 319 22.24 -19.42 32.36
CA ARG A 319 23.54 -18.90 31.85
C ARG A 319 24.51 -20.02 31.49
N GLU A 320 24.50 -21.12 32.23
CA GLU A 320 25.34 -22.29 31.93
C GLU A 320 24.96 -22.93 30.59
N ALA A 321 23.67 -22.88 30.21
CA ALA A 321 23.20 -23.45 28.95
C ALA A 321 23.68 -22.70 27.70
N VAL A 322 24.05 -21.42 27.86
CA VAL A 322 24.57 -20.56 26.77
C VAL A 322 26.05 -20.22 26.94
N GLN A 323 26.71 -20.73 27.98
CA GLN A 323 28.10 -20.36 28.31
C GLN A 323 29.09 -20.69 27.18
N ASN A 324 28.83 -21.77 26.44
CA ASN A 324 29.65 -22.21 25.31
C ASN A 324 29.06 -21.83 23.94
N MET A 325 28.09 -20.90 23.92
CA MET A 325 27.46 -20.41 22.70
C MET A 325 27.97 -19.00 22.37
N GLU A 326 28.06 -18.71 21.07
CA GLU A 326 28.42 -17.39 20.58
C GLU A 326 27.17 -16.50 20.53
N GLU A 327 27.23 -15.29 21.12
CA GLU A 327 26.19 -14.28 20.94
C GLU A 327 26.32 -13.70 19.53
N ILE A 328 25.28 -13.86 18.72
CA ILE A 328 25.25 -13.41 17.33
C ILE A 328 24.26 -12.25 17.16
N ASN A 329 24.57 -11.35 16.24
CA ASN A 329 23.61 -10.36 15.80
C ASN A 329 22.77 -10.93 14.63
N PRO A 330 21.48 -11.21 14.83
CA PRO A 330 20.63 -11.76 13.77
C PRO A 330 20.36 -10.76 12.63
N THR A 331 20.68 -9.47 12.80
CA THR A 331 20.61 -8.48 11.70
C THR A 331 21.76 -8.61 10.71
N ASP A 332 22.80 -9.39 11.02
CA ASP A 332 23.90 -9.64 10.11
C ASP A 332 23.47 -10.57 8.96
N THR A 333 24.01 -10.34 7.76
CA THR A 333 23.61 -11.05 6.54
C THR A 333 23.76 -12.57 6.64
N ALA A 334 24.74 -13.06 7.40
CA ALA A 334 24.95 -14.49 7.64
C ALA A 334 23.80 -15.16 8.41
N HIS A 335 23.06 -14.40 9.21
CA HIS A 335 22.03 -14.91 10.12
C HIS A 335 20.65 -14.29 9.88
N ALA A 336 20.47 -13.55 8.79
CA ALA A 336 19.26 -12.80 8.49
C ALA A 336 17.97 -13.64 8.55
N ALA A 337 18.05 -14.94 8.21
CA ALA A 337 16.91 -15.86 8.29
C ALA A 337 16.35 -16.06 9.71
N LEU A 338 17.14 -15.75 10.75
CA LEU A 338 16.71 -15.82 12.15
C LEU A 338 15.90 -14.60 12.60
N ASN A 339 15.94 -13.47 11.87
CA ASN A 339 15.23 -12.26 12.27
C ASN A 339 13.72 -12.47 12.38
N ARG A 340 13.14 -13.24 11.46
CA ARG A 340 11.72 -13.62 11.53
C ARG A 340 11.40 -14.38 12.81
N TYR A 341 12.23 -15.35 13.19
CA TYR A 341 12.03 -16.13 14.42
C TYR A 341 12.22 -15.26 15.68
N ARG A 342 13.23 -14.39 15.70
CA ARG A 342 13.41 -13.40 16.77
C ARG A 342 12.18 -12.52 16.90
N ASN A 343 11.69 -11.93 15.82
CA ASN A 343 10.52 -11.07 15.85
C ASN A 343 9.25 -11.83 16.26
N ASP A 344 9.11 -13.08 15.84
CA ASP A 344 8.00 -13.94 16.26
C ASP A 344 8.03 -14.27 17.75
N PHE A 345 9.23 -14.45 18.32
CA PHE A 345 9.48 -14.55 19.75
C PHE A 345 9.06 -13.26 20.44
N LEU A 346 9.59 -12.09 20.04
CA LEU A 346 9.26 -10.78 20.63
C LEU A 346 7.75 -10.54 20.67
N TYR A 347 7.03 -10.82 19.57
CA TYR A 347 5.58 -10.66 19.51
C TYR A 347 4.84 -11.51 20.55
N THR A 348 5.35 -12.70 20.85
CA THR A 348 4.70 -13.67 21.73
C THR A 348 5.09 -13.44 23.18
N SER A 349 6.35 -13.12 23.43
CA SER A 349 6.91 -12.90 24.75
C SER A 349 6.66 -11.49 25.29
N LEU A 350 6.32 -10.52 24.42
CA LEU A 350 6.23 -9.10 24.78
C LEU A 350 7.56 -8.57 25.35
N GLU A 351 8.68 -9.10 24.84
CA GLU A 351 9.99 -8.59 25.20
C GLU A 351 10.42 -7.49 24.24
N HIS A 352 11.24 -6.56 24.73
CA HIS A 352 11.82 -5.50 23.90
C HIS A 352 13.10 -6.01 23.22
N GLU A 353 13.33 -5.61 21.97
CA GLU A 353 14.47 -6.05 21.15
C GLU A 353 15.82 -5.84 21.85
N GLN A 354 15.99 -4.71 22.55
CA GLN A 354 17.22 -4.35 23.28
C GLN A 354 17.56 -5.31 24.43
N HIS A 355 16.58 -6.08 24.91
CA HIS A 355 16.78 -7.06 25.98
C HIS A 355 16.82 -8.50 25.45
N THR A 356 16.76 -8.66 24.13
CA THR A 356 16.71 -9.97 23.49
C THR A 356 18.05 -10.25 22.83
N LYS A 357 18.59 -11.44 23.11
CA LYS A 357 19.86 -11.93 22.59
C LYS A 357 19.64 -13.18 21.78
N VAL A 358 20.51 -13.41 20.80
CA VAL A 358 20.52 -14.65 20.00
C VAL A 358 21.86 -15.32 20.17
N TYR A 359 21.83 -16.60 20.51
CA TYR A 359 23.00 -17.43 20.73
C TYR A 359 23.07 -18.52 19.67
N HIS A 360 24.27 -18.86 19.21
CA HIS A 360 24.54 -19.95 18.29
C HIS A 360 25.51 -20.96 18.93
N ALA A 361 25.13 -22.23 18.94
CA ALA A 361 26.01 -23.30 19.38
C ALA A 361 26.89 -23.73 18.21
N THR A 362 28.14 -23.26 18.15
CA THR A 362 29.08 -23.42 17.03
C THR A 362 29.23 -24.85 16.50
N ASN A 363 29.04 -25.86 17.36
CA ASN A 363 29.18 -27.28 17.00
C ASN A 363 27.84 -27.97 16.63
N THR A 364 26.72 -27.25 16.62
CA THR A 364 25.39 -27.83 16.35
C THR A 364 24.54 -26.87 15.51
N ASN A 365 23.51 -27.41 14.85
CA ASN A 365 22.54 -26.63 14.10
C ASN A 365 21.48 -25.97 15.02
N THR A 366 21.89 -25.43 16.17
CA THR A 366 21.01 -24.96 17.24
C THR A 366 21.26 -23.49 17.57
N TYR A 367 20.17 -22.74 17.66
CA TYR A 367 20.14 -21.34 18.07
C TYR A 367 19.20 -21.16 19.25
N ILE A 368 19.49 -20.19 20.11
CA ILE A 368 18.62 -19.82 21.23
C ILE A 368 18.33 -18.32 21.15
N ILE A 369 17.05 -17.96 21.12
CA ILE A 369 16.59 -16.59 21.29
C ILE A 369 16.20 -16.45 22.76
N SER A 370 16.84 -15.54 23.50
CA SER A 370 16.57 -15.33 24.92
C SER A 370 16.20 -13.90 25.20
N GLY A 371 15.15 -13.71 25.99
CA GLY A 371 14.83 -12.46 26.66
C GLY A 371 15.13 -12.52 28.17
N LYS A 372 14.59 -11.56 28.92
CA LYS A 372 14.63 -11.46 30.38
C LYS A 372 13.87 -12.57 31.08
N THR A 373 12.77 -13.03 30.51
CA THR A 373 11.80 -13.91 31.18
C THR A 373 11.45 -15.16 30.41
N MET A 374 11.79 -15.21 29.12
CA MET A 374 11.48 -16.33 28.24
C MET A 374 12.65 -16.62 27.32
N TYR A 375 12.69 -17.84 26.79
CA TYR A 375 13.58 -18.18 25.68
C TYR A 375 12.91 -19.16 24.72
N GLN A 376 13.49 -19.27 23.53
CA GLN A 376 13.04 -20.18 22.48
C GLN A 376 14.25 -20.80 21.77
N THR A 377 14.20 -22.09 21.53
CA THR A 377 15.20 -22.82 20.75
C THR A 377 14.76 -22.91 19.29
N ILE A 378 15.68 -22.63 18.37
CA ILE A 378 15.50 -22.74 16.93
C ILE A 378 16.52 -23.75 16.39
N LEU A 379 16.03 -24.74 15.64
CA LEU A 379 16.86 -25.77 15.01
C LEU A 379 16.96 -25.48 13.52
N LYS A 380 18.15 -25.53 12.95
CA LYS A 380 18.37 -25.50 11.49
C LYS A 380 18.20 -26.91 10.95
N ASN A 381 17.32 -27.07 9.97
CA ASN A 381 17.06 -28.35 9.32
C ASN A 381 18.24 -28.68 8.39
N ASN A 382 18.62 -29.96 8.33
CA ASN A 382 19.72 -30.46 7.50
C ASN A 382 19.37 -30.50 6.02
#